data_AF-A0A1S3YEZ2-F1
#
_entry.id   AF-A0A1S3YEZ2-F1
#
_cell.length_a   1.000
_cell.length_b   1.000
_cell.length_c   1.000
_cell.angle_alpha   90.00
_cell.angle_beta   90.00
_cell.angle_gamma   90.00
#
_symmetry.space_group_name_H-M   'P 1'
#
loop_
_entity.id
_entity.type
_entity.pdbx_description
1 polymer ?
#
loop_
_entity_poly.entity_id
_entity_poly.type
_entity_poly.pdbx_seq_one_letter_code
_entity_poly.pdbx_strand_id
1 'polypeptide(L)'
;MLTLIIGFDPKTSTAISKCMITGAAGATVYYNLKLRHPTLDLPIIDYDLALLLQPMLLLGISIGVVLNTLFADWMVTVLLIILFIATSTKSFFKGVETWKKETIIKKEVSRRLASSNAGAGDATYKLLPGGPTNGVRVRNDGYKTPEVSIVENVYWKDFAVILAVWVILLLLHLFKNYTPTCSTTYWILNLLQVPVAVGASAYEAVCLYKGTRVVMSSGEAVITWKVHQLILYCCCGILAGIVGGLLGLGGGFILGPLFLELGIPPQVSSATATFVMIFSSSMSAIQYYLLRRFPVPYALYFVAVATVAALVGQHVVRKIISIVGRASVIIFVLAFTIFVSALTLGGFGIADTIRRIKEGQYMGFDNICAYSP
;
A
#
# COMPACT_ATOMS: atom_id res chain seq x y z
N MET A 1 -17.50 -3.24 5.59
CA MET A 1 -18.36 -2.09 5.93
C MET A 1 -19.30 -1.72 4.80
N LEU A 2 -18.84 -1.44 3.57
CA LEU A 2 -19.72 -1.14 2.43
C LEU A 2 -20.79 -2.24 2.20
N THR A 3 -20.37 -3.51 2.16
CA THR A 3 -21.28 -4.66 2.03
C THR A 3 -22.15 -4.88 3.26
N LEU A 4 -21.62 -4.60 4.46
CA LEU A 4 -22.26 -4.96 5.73
C LEU A 4 -23.29 -3.93 6.22
N ILE A 5 -22.96 -2.64 6.09
CA ILE A 5 -23.74 -1.53 6.65
C ILE A 5 -24.64 -0.94 5.57
N ILE A 6 -24.11 -0.74 4.36
CA ILE A 6 -24.82 -0.05 3.27
C ILE A 6 -25.52 -1.06 2.35
N GLY A 7 -25.08 -2.33 2.35
CA GLY A 7 -25.69 -3.39 1.55
C GLY A 7 -25.28 -3.39 0.08
N PHE A 8 -24.15 -2.76 -0.28
CA PHE A 8 -23.60 -2.88 -1.63
C PHE A 8 -23.10 -4.29 -1.90
N ASP A 9 -23.25 -4.77 -3.13
CA ASP A 9 -22.68 -6.04 -3.56
C ASP A 9 -21.14 -6.04 -3.44
N PRO A 10 -20.49 -7.21 -3.34
CA PRO A 10 -19.04 -7.31 -3.17
C PRO A 10 -18.24 -6.65 -4.30
N LYS A 11 -18.71 -6.69 -5.55
CA LYS A 11 -18.02 -6.12 -6.71
C LYS A 11 -18.07 -4.59 -6.68
N THR A 12 -19.25 -3.99 -6.44
CA THR A 12 -19.40 -2.54 -6.27
C THR A 12 -18.69 -2.04 -5.01
N SER A 13 -18.72 -2.81 -3.92
CA SER A 13 -17.95 -2.50 -2.71
C SER A 13 -16.45 -2.46 -2.98
N THR A 14 -15.94 -3.41 -3.77
CA THR A 14 -14.53 -3.46 -4.20
C THR A 14 -14.17 -2.21 -5.00
N ALA A 15 -15.05 -1.79 -5.93
CA ALA A 15 -14.85 -0.61 -6.76
C ALA A 15 -14.86 0.70 -5.95
N ILE A 16 -15.85 0.89 -5.07
CA ILE A 16 -15.92 2.07 -4.18
C ILE A 16 -14.73 2.12 -3.23
N SER A 17 -14.27 0.97 -2.73
CA SER A 17 -13.05 0.87 -1.90
C SER A 17 -11.82 1.43 -2.62
N LYS A 18 -11.70 1.25 -3.94
CA LYS A 18 -10.59 1.86 -4.71
C LYS A 18 -10.62 3.37 -4.68
N CYS A 19 -11.79 3.98 -4.86
CA CYS A 19 -11.96 5.43 -4.75
C CYS A 19 -11.57 5.92 -3.34
N MET A 20 -12.07 5.26 -2.30
CA MET A 20 -11.74 5.58 -0.90
C MET A 20 -10.24 5.50 -0.63
N ILE A 21 -9.58 4.44 -1.10
CA ILE A 21 -8.14 4.25 -0.95
C ILE A 21 -7.37 5.34 -1.69
N THR A 22 -7.79 5.78 -2.88
CA THR A 22 -7.15 6.89 -3.58
C THR A 22 -7.17 8.17 -2.76
N GLY A 23 -8.32 8.51 -2.17
CA GLY A 23 -8.46 9.68 -1.30
C GLY A 23 -7.61 9.60 -0.03
N ALA A 24 -7.64 8.45 0.65
CA ALA A 24 -6.89 8.22 1.89
C ALA A 24 -5.37 8.14 1.65
N ALA A 25 -4.95 7.47 0.58
CA ALA A 25 -3.55 7.40 0.17
C ALA A 25 -3.04 8.79 -0.25
N GLY A 26 -3.84 9.59 -0.97
CA GLY A 26 -3.50 10.96 -1.32
C GLY A 26 -3.23 11.85 -0.11
N ALA A 27 -4.11 11.81 0.89
CA ALA A 27 -3.90 12.49 2.17
C ALA A 27 -2.61 12.04 2.87
N THR A 28 -2.37 10.72 2.90
CA THR A 28 -1.20 10.14 3.57
C THR A 28 0.10 10.48 2.85
N VAL A 29 0.10 10.44 1.51
CA VAL A 29 1.23 10.83 0.67
C VAL A 29 1.54 12.31 0.85
N TYR A 30 0.52 13.18 0.85
CA TYR A 30 0.70 14.61 1.13
C TYR A 30 1.41 14.85 2.47
N TYR A 31 1.05 14.09 3.51
CA TYR A 31 1.74 14.14 4.79
C TYR A 31 3.18 13.62 4.67
N ASN A 32 3.38 12.46 4.05
CA ASN A 32 4.70 11.83 3.91
C ASN A 32 5.68 12.69 3.08
N LEU A 33 5.18 13.43 2.10
CA LEU A 33 5.99 14.36 1.30
C LEU A 33 6.59 15.52 2.12
N LYS A 34 6.08 15.81 3.31
CA LYS A 34 6.65 16.80 4.23
C LYS A 34 7.71 16.21 5.17
N LEU A 35 7.91 14.89 5.14
CA LEU A 35 8.84 14.19 6.02
C LEU A 35 10.12 13.80 5.29
N ARG A 36 11.25 13.90 6.01
CA ARG A 36 12.54 13.34 5.59
C ARG A 36 12.82 11.98 6.22
N HIS A 37 13.78 11.28 5.62
CA HIS A 37 14.30 10.04 6.12
C HIS A 37 14.85 10.20 7.56
N PRO A 38 14.62 9.23 8.48
CA PRO A 38 14.97 9.38 9.89
C PRO A 38 16.48 9.44 10.15
N THR A 39 17.30 8.91 9.25
CA THR A 39 18.76 8.80 9.44
C THR A 39 19.62 9.44 8.35
N LEU A 40 19.04 9.72 7.17
CA LEU A 40 19.75 10.17 5.97
C LEU A 40 19.10 11.47 5.48
N ASP A 41 19.84 12.33 4.80
CA ASP A 41 19.28 13.58 4.27
C ASP A 41 18.60 13.36 2.91
N LEU A 42 17.55 12.53 2.93
CA LEU A 42 16.83 12.05 1.75
C LEU A 42 15.32 12.18 1.97
N PRO A 43 14.51 12.21 0.89
CA PRO A 43 13.07 12.02 1.00
C PRO A 43 12.72 10.71 1.68
N ILE A 44 11.59 10.67 2.39
CA ILE A 44 11.10 9.43 3.01
C ILE A 44 10.57 8.42 1.99
N ILE A 45 10.21 8.86 0.79
CA ILE A 45 9.72 8.01 -0.30
C ILE A 45 10.92 7.56 -1.12
N ASP A 46 11.05 6.25 -1.27
CA ASP A 46 12.06 5.64 -2.14
C ASP A 46 11.52 5.53 -3.58
N TYR A 47 11.98 6.44 -4.43
CA TYR A 47 11.52 6.53 -5.82
C TYR A 47 12.07 5.41 -6.71
N ASP A 48 13.24 4.85 -6.42
CA ASP A 48 13.84 3.77 -7.21
C ASP A 48 13.04 2.47 -7.05
N LEU A 49 12.62 2.15 -5.82
CA LEU A 49 11.71 1.04 -5.55
C LEU A 49 10.32 1.25 -6.15
N ALA A 50 9.82 2.49 -6.09
CA ALA A 50 8.56 2.83 -6.72
C ALA A 50 8.64 2.65 -8.24
N LEU A 51 9.70 3.14 -8.90
CA LEU A 51 9.93 2.96 -10.34
C LEU A 51 10.06 1.50 -10.76
N LEU A 52 10.70 0.67 -9.93
CA LEU A 52 10.85 -0.75 -10.19
C LEU A 52 9.52 -1.52 -10.12
N LEU A 53 8.69 -1.23 -9.11
CA LEU A 53 7.50 -2.05 -8.81
C LEU A 53 6.19 -1.46 -9.34
N GLN A 54 6.09 -0.14 -9.47
CA GLN A 54 4.86 0.54 -9.91
C GLN A 54 4.38 0.06 -11.29
N PRO A 55 5.20 -0.02 -12.35
CA PRO A 55 4.69 -0.36 -13.68
C PRO A 55 4.20 -1.81 -13.74
N MET A 56 4.96 -2.75 -13.15
CA MET A 56 4.55 -4.16 -13.00
C MET A 56 3.24 -4.29 -12.22
N LEU A 57 3.09 -3.51 -11.16
CA LEU A 57 1.89 -3.51 -10.34
C LEU A 57 0.67 -2.93 -11.09
N LEU A 58 0.84 -1.88 -11.89
CA LEU A 58 -0.23 -1.34 -12.74
C LEU A 58 -0.67 -2.35 -13.81
N LEU A 59 0.26 -3.10 -14.39
CA LEU A 59 -0.04 -4.20 -15.30
C LEU A 59 -0.87 -5.28 -14.61
N GLY A 60 -0.46 -5.70 -13.40
CA GLY A 60 -1.22 -6.65 -12.59
C GLY A 60 -2.63 -6.16 -12.25
N ILE A 61 -2.82 -4.86 -12.01
CA ILE A 61 -4.14 -4.27 -11.71
C ILE A 61 -5.10 -4.39 -12.88
N SER A 62 -4.62 -4.13 -14.11
CA SER A 62 -5.41 -4.31 -15.33
C SER A 62 -6.00 -5.74 -15.39
N ILE A 63 -5.16 -6.73 -15.11
CA ILE A 63 -5.57 -8.14 -15.04
C ILE A 63 -6.55 -8.38 -13.87
N GLY A 64 -6.22 -7.88 -12.67
CA GLY A 64 -7.03 -8.07 -11.46
C GLY A 64 -8.43 -7.48 -11.56
N VAL A 65 -8.59 -6.30 -12.17
CA VAL A 65 -9.92 -5.69 -12.39
C VAL A 65 -10.75 -6.50 -13.38
N VAL A 66 -10.14 -7.01 -14.45
CA VAL A 66 -10.82 -7.92 -15.40
C VAL A 66 -11.24 -9.21 -14.69
N LEU A 67 -10.36 -9.81 -13.88
CA LEU A 67 -10.71 -10.99 -13.08
C LEU A 67 -11.84 -10.71 -12.08
N ASN A 68 -11.89 -9.52 -11.49
CA ASN A 68 -13.00 -9.13 -10.60
C ASN A 68 -14.33 -9.09 -11.34
N THR A 69 -14.33 -8.67 -12.60
CA THR A 69 -15.55 -8.70 -13.42
C THR A 69 -15.95 -10.09 -13.86
N LEU A 70 -15.00 -11.02 -14.01
CA LEU A 70 -15.25 -12.40 -14.43
C LEU A 70 -15.74 -13.29 -13.30
N PHE A 71 -15.09 -13.19 -12.13
CA PHE A 71 -15.31 -14.11 -11.03
C PHE A 71 -16.70 -13.91 -10.42
N ALA A 72 -17.29 -15.03 -10.00
CA ALA A 72 -18.53 -15.00 -9.23
C ALA A 72 -18.31 -14.30 -7.87
N ASP A 73 -19.35 -13.65 -7.36
CA ASP A 73 -19.25 -12.83 -6.15
C ASP A 73 -18.80 -13.64 -4.92
N TRP A 74 -19.25 -14.91 -4.84
CA TRP A 74 -18.86 -15.83 -3.78
C TRP A 74 -17.35 -16.16 -3.83
N MET A 75 -16.75 -16.27 -5.02
CA MET A 75 -15.31 -16.52 -5.15
C MET A 75 -14.50 -15.33 -4.66
N VAL A 76 -14.89 -14.11 -5.04
CA VAL A 76 -14.23 -12.88 -4.57
C VAL A 76 -14.32 -12.78 -3.05
N THR A 77 -15.47 -13.13 -2.48
CA THR A 77 -15.70 -13.15 -1.03
C THR A 77 -14.83 -14.19 -0.33
N VAL A 78 -14.73 -15.42 -0.86
CA VAL A 78 -13.84 -16.47 -0.32
C VAL A 78 -12.37 -16.03 -0.38
N LEU A 79 -11.94 -15.45 -1.49
CA LEU A 79 -10.57 -14.93 -1.65
C LEU A 79 -10.26 -13.82 -0.65
N LEU A 80 -11.20 -12.88 -0.42
CA LEU A 80 -11.07 -11.84 0.59
C LEU A 80 -10.92 -12.43 2.00
N ILE A 81 -11.73 -13.43 2.36
CA ILE A 81 -11.67 -14.08 3.67
C ILE A 81 -10.31 -14.76 3.87
N ILE A 82 -9.86 -15.56 2.90
CA ILE A 82 -8.56 -16.25 2.95
C ILE A 82 -7.44 -15.22 3.13
N LEU A 83 -7.46 -14.14 2.36
CA LEU A 83 -6.45 -13.10 2.44
C LEU A 83 -6.48 -12.38 3.79
N PHE A 84 -7.65 -12.03 4.32
CA PHE A 84 -7.74 -11.36 5.63
C PHE A 84 -7.30 -12.26 6.79
N ILE A 85 -7.60 -13.56 6.74
CA ILE A 85 -7.11 -14.51 7.74
C ILE A 85 -5.58 -14.64 7.67
N ALA A 86 -5.03 -14.86 6.47
CA ALA A 86 -3.59 -14.99 6.28
C ALA A 86 -2.84 -13.73 6.72
N THR A 87 -3.36 -12.56 6.37
CA THR A 87 -2.73 -11.26 6.66
C THR A 87 -2.87 -10.86 8.12
N SER A 88 -4.02 -11.11 8.75
CA SER A 88 -4.20 -10.95 10.19
C SER A 88 -3.20 -11.82 10.95
N THR A 89 -3.08 -13.10 10.56
CA THR A 89 -2.16 -14.04 11.19
C THR A 89 -0.70 -13.58 11.05
N LYS A 90 -0.25 -13.23 9.83
CA LYS A 90 1.11 -12.68 9.60
C LYS A 90 1.33 -11.39 10.42
N SER A 91 0.35 -10.50 10.48
CA SER A 91 0.42 -9.25 11.24
C SER A 91 0.51 -9.48 12.75
N PHE A 92 -0.23 -10.45 13.28
CA PHE A 92 -0.19 -10.83 14.69
C PHE A 92 1.20 -11.37 15.08
N PHE A 93 1.75 -12.31 14.32
CA PHE A 93 3.09 -12.84 14.58
C PHE A 93 4.16 -11.74 14.52
N LYS A 94 4.08 -10.85 13.53
CA LYS A 94 4.97 -9.70 13.42
C LYS A 94 4.80 -8.71 14.58
N GLY A 95 3.58 -8.52 15.06
CA GLY A 95 3.28 -7.73 16.26
C GLY A 95 3.97 -8.30 17.49
N VAL A 96 3.91 -9.62 17.69
CA VAL A 96 4.59 -10.33 18.78
C VAL A 96 6.11 -10.19 18.68
N GLU A 97 6.68 -10.36 17.48
CA GLU A 97 8.12 -10.20 17.26
C GLU A 97 8.58 -8.77 17.56
N THR A 98 7.83 -7.78 17.07
CA THR A 98 8.11 -6.35 17.30
C THR A 98 8.00 -6.01 18.79
N TRP A 99 6.98 -6.54 19.49
CA TRP A 99 6.83 -6.37 20.93
C TRP A 99 8.01 -6.94 21.71
N LYS A 100 8.51 -8.12 21.32
CA LYS A 100 9.71 -8.71 21.93
C LYS A 100 10.93 -7.81 21.74
N LYS A 101 11.18 -7.31 20.52
CA LYS A 101 12.29 -6.38 20.22
C LYS A 101 12.19 -5.10 21.04
N GLU A 102 11.02 -4.46 21.07
CA GLU A 102 10.78 -3.25 21.86
C GLU A 102 11.00 -3.48 23.37
N THR A 103 10.62 -4.66 23.87
CA THR A 103 10.79 -5.02 25.28
C THR A 103 12.26 -5.24 25.64
N ILE A 104 13.03 -5.88 24.75
CA ILE A 104 14.49 -6.05 24.92
C ILE A 104 15.18 -4.68 24.92
N ILE A 105 14.84 -3.81 23.97
CA ILE A 105 15.42 -2.46 23.88
C ILE A 105 15.11 -1.65 25.15
N LYS A 106 13.85 -1.64 25.62
CA LYS A 106 13.50 -0.95 26.87
C LYS A 106 14.28 -1.50 28.06
N LYS A 107 14.45 -2.83 28.15
CA LYS A 107 15.22 -3.47 29.23
C LYS A 107 16.70 -3.08 29.19
N GLU A 108 17.30 -3.01 28.00
CA GLU A 108 18.70 -2.60 27.82
C GLU A 108 18.90 -1.11 28.14
N VAL A 109 17.98 -0.24 27.72
CA VAL A 109 17.99 1.19 28.08
C VAL A 109 17.88 1.37 29.60
N SER A 110 16.95 0.66 30.27
CA SER A 110 16.84 0.68 31.73
C SER A 110 18.11 0.17 32.41
N ARG A 111 18.74 -0.89 31.89
CA ARG A 111 20.00 -1.43 32.42
C ARG A 111 21.16 -0.44 32.28
N ARG A 112 21.27 0.24 31.13
CA ARG A 112 22.31 1.26 30.88
C ARG A 112 22.11 2.53 31.70
N LEU A 113 20.86 2.95 31.92
CA LEU A 113 20.54 4.03 32.86
C LEU A 113 20.93 3.66 34.30
N ALA A 114 20.71 2.40 34.71
CA ALA A 114 21.13 1.93 36.02
C ALA A 114 22.66 1.86 36.16
N SER A 115 23.40 1.52 35.11
CA SER A 115 24.88 1.50 35.12
C SER A 115 25.52 2.87 34.95
N SER A 116 24.87 3.82 34.26
CA SER A 116 25.38 5.19 34.07
C SER A 116 25.37 6.02 35.35
N ASN A 117 24.54 5.66 36.35
CA ASN A 117 24.63 6.23 37.70
C ASN A 117 25.88 5.76 38.48
N ALA A 118 26.72 4.89 37.90
CA ALA A 118 27.95 4.38 38.51
C ALA A 118 29.24 4.73 37.73
N GLY A 119 29.18 5.59 36.70
CA GLY A 119 30.39 6.01 35.99
C GLY A 119 30.12 7.04 34.91
N ALA A 120 30.61 8.26 35.12
CA ALA A 120 30.69 9.28 34.09
C ALA A 120 31.72 8.86 33.03
N GLY A 121 31.26 8.50 31.84
CA GLY A 121 32.09 8.14 30.70
C GLY A 121 31.38 8.50 29.41
N ASP A 122 31.96 9.46 28.70
CA ASP A 122 31.48 10.12 27.49
C ASP A 122 31.36 9.14 26.31
N ALA A 123 30.15 8.97 25.77
CA ALA A 123 29.92 8.32 24.48
C ALA A 123 28.63 8.84 23.86
N THR A 124 28.78 9.72 22.87
CA THR A 124 27.72 10.27 22.03
C THR A 124 27.02 9.14 21.24
N TYR A 125 25.71 8.93 21.43
CA TYR A 125 24.89 8.13 20.51
C TYR A 125 23.48 8.70 20.28
N LYS A 126 23.03 8.55 19.02
CA LYS A 126 21.77 9.03 18.43
C LYS A 126 20.57 8.32 19.10
N LEU A 127 19.74 9.08 19.82
CA LEU A 127 18.46 8.63 20.38
C LEU A 127 17.37 8.64 19.31
N LEU A 128 16.66 7.52 19.12
CA LEU A 128 15.31 7.52 18.55
C LEU A 128 14.27 7.69 19.66
N PRO A 129 13.13 8.34 19.37
CA PRO A 129 12.54 9.22 20.35
C PRO A 129 11.29 8.57 20.95
N GLY A 130 11.30 8.34 22.27
CA GLY A 130 10.18 7.67 22.97
C GLY A 130 10.49 7.32 24.43
N GLY A 131 10.74 8.32 25.28
CA GLY A 131 10.88 8.16 26.73
C GLY A 131 10.97 9.50 27.45
N PRO A 132 10.51 9.59 28.72
CA PRO A 132 10.29 10.86 29.43
C PRO A 132 11.62 11.46 29.91
N THR A 133 11.77 12.77 29.69
CA THR A 133 12.93 13.57 30.10
C THR A 133 12.70 14.20 31.47
N ASN A 134 13.65 14.02 32.39
CA ASN A 134 13.89 14.96 33.49
C ASN A 134 15.39 15.25 33.52
N GLY A 135 15.77 16.53 33.41
CA GLY A 135 17.04 17.02 33.95
C GLY A 135 18.19 17.35 33.02
N VAL A 136 17.99 17.73 31.76
CA VAL A 136 18.97 18.55 31.01
C VAL A 136 18.18 19.57 30.19
N ARG A 137 18.52 20.87 30.32
CA ARG A 137 17.93 21.96 29.53
C ARG A 137 18.33 21.81 28.05
N VAL A 138 17.73 20.85 27.38
CA VAL A 138 17.63 20.82 25.92
C VAL A 138 16.54 21.83 25.57
N ARG A 139 16.90 22.80 24.74
CA ARG A 139 15.98 23.77 24.16
C ARG A 139 14.76 23.00 23.64
N ASN A 140 13.59 23.36 24.16
CA ASN A 140 12.33 22.67 23.94
C ASN A 140 11.79 23.00 22.54
N ASP A 141 12.51 22.58 21.50
CA ASP A 141 11.95 22.47 20.16
C ASP A 141 11.27 21.11 20.11
N GLY A 142 9.96 21.10 20.39
CA GLY A 142 9.14 19.90 20.41
C GLY A 142 9.34 19.06 19.15
N TYR A 143 9.12 17.75 19.24
CA TYR A 143 9.13 16.76 18.14
C TYR A 143 8.58 17.35 16.83
N LYS A 144 9.46 18.01 16.09
CA LYS A 144 9.26 18.47 14.74
C LYS A 144 10.45 17.87 14.02
N THR A 145 10.26 16.69 13.44
CA THR A 145 11.00 16.39 12.21
C THR A 145 10.84 17.63 11.34
N PRO A 146 11.91 18.31 10.92
CA PRO A 146 11.81 19.59 10.24
C PRO A 146 10.86 19.42 9.06
N GLU A 147 9.70 20.08 9.14
CA GLU A 147 8.75 20.07 8.04
C GLU A 147 9.40 20.85 6.91
N VAL A 148 9.82 20.11 5.88
CA VAL A 148 10.49 20.69 4.71
C VAL A 148 9.45 21.05 3.66
N SER A 149 9.77 22.05 2.83
CA SER A 149 8.96 22.38 1.67
C SER A 149 8.79 21.16 0.77
N ILE A 150 7.56 20.86 0.37
CA ILE A 150 7.22 19.70 -0.47
C ILE A 150 8.04 19.72 -1.77
N VAL A 151 8.25 20.91 -2.34
CA VAL A 151 8.92 21.08 -3.64
C VAL A 151 10.39 20.67 -3.57
N GLU A 152 11.03 20.89 -2.44
CA GLU A 152 12.45 20.55 -2.20
C GLU A 152 12.64 19.08 -1.79
N ASN A 153 11.58 18.43 -1.30
CA ASN A 153 11.62 17.06 -0.82
C ASN A 153 11.21 16.02 -1.87
N VAL A 154 10.93 16.46 -3.11
CA VAL A 154 10.48 15.59 -4.21
C VAL A 154 11.59 15.47 -5.25
N TYR A 155 11.93 14.24 -5.62
CA TYR A 155 12.76 13.97 -6.80
C TYR A 155 11.91 14.07 -8.06
N TRP A 156 11.80 15.28 -8.60
CA TRP A 156 10.92 15.63 -9.73
C TRP A 156 11.15 14.79 -10.98
N LYS A 157 12.40 14.43 -11.28
CA LYS A 157 12.73 13.57 -12.43
C LYS A 157 12.07 12.19 -12.30
N ASP A 158 12.25 11.54 -11.15
CA ASP A 158 11.76 10.18 -10.93
C ASP A 158 10.23 10.18 -10.73
N PHE A 159 9.70 11.19 -10.03
CA PHE A 159 8.27 11.44 -9.95
C PHE A 159 7.64 11.63 -11.34
N ALA A 160 8.27 12.41 -12.23
CA ALA A 160 7.79 12.63 -13.59
C ALA A 160 7.78 11.33 -14.42
N VAL A 161 8.78 10.46 -14.27
CA VAL A 161 8.78 9.14 -14.94
C VAL A 161 7.64 8.26 -14.43
N ILE A 162 7.42 8.19 -13.11
CA ILE A 162 6.30 7.43 -12.52
C ILE A 162 4.96 7.95 -13.04
N LEU A 163 4.78 9.27 -13.03
CA LEU A 163 3.56 9.91 -13.52
C LEU A 163 3.36 9.66 -15.02
N ALA A 164 4.42 9.77 -15.83
CA ALA A 164 4.36 9.52 -17.26
C ALA A 164 3.94 8.08 -17.58
N VAL A 165 4.56 7.09 -16.91
CA VAL A 165 4.17 5.67 -17.08
C VAL A 165 2.71 5.46 -16.70
N TRP A 166 2.25 6.06 -15.59
CA TRP A 166 0.86 5.98 -15.17
C TRP A 166 -0.09 6.61 -16.18
N VAL A 167 0.22 7.81 -16.71
CA VAL A 167 -0.59 8.49 -17.73
C VAL A 167 -0.63 7.68 -19.03
N ILE A 168 0.50 7.15 -19.49
CA ILE A 168 0.55 6.33 -20.72
C ILE A 168 -0.35 5.10 -20.56
N LEU A 169 -0.24 4.37 -19.45
CA LEU A 169 -1.10 3.22 -19.18
C LEU A 169 -2.57 3.64 -19.06
N LEU A 170 -2.87 4.76 -18.40
CA LEU A 170 -4.23 5.30 -18.30
C LEU A 170 -4.83 5.60 -19.68
N LEU A 171 -4.07 6.26 -20.55
CA LEU A 171 -4.50 6.56 -21.91
C LEU A 171 -4.80 5.26 -22.68
N LEU A 172 -3.94 4.25 -22.59
CA LEU A 172 -4.21 2.93 -23.19
C LEU A 172 -5.52 2.32 -22.68
N HIS A 173 -5.82 2.46 -21.39
CA HIS A 173 -7.09 2.00 -20.82
C HIS A 173 -8.31 2.79 -21.32
N LEU A 174 -8.17 4.11 -21.45
CA LEU A 174 -9.23 4.96 -22.00
C LEU A 174 -9.52 4.60 -23.45
N PHE A 175 -8.48 4.49 -24.29
CA PHE A 175 -8.64 4.09 -25.68
C PHE A 175 -9.25 2.70 -25.81
N LYS A 176 -8.85 1.75 -24.95
CA LYS A 176 -9.43 0.40 -24.90
C LYS A 176 -10.95 0.44 -24.69
N ASN A 177 -11.45 1.38 -23.88
CA ASN A 177 -12.88 1.51 -23.60
C ASN A 177 -13.71 1.99 -24.81
N TYR A 178 -13.09 2.68 -25.77
CA TYR A 178 -13.78 3.11 -27.00
C TYR A 178 -13.77 2.05 -28.10
N THR A 179 -13.01 0.96 -27.93
CA THR A 179 -12.96 -0.13 -28.90
C THR A 179 -13.98 -1.21 -28.55
N PRO A 180 -14.64 -1.83 -29.55
CA PRO A 180 -15.56 -2.93 -29.30
C PRO A 180 -14.87 -4.07 -28.56
N THR A 181 -15.55 -4.58 -27.52
CA THR A 181 -15.08 -5.69 -26.69
C THR A 181 -14.72 -6.89 -27.56
N CYS A 182 -13.60 -7.53 -27.26
CA CYS A 182 -13.14 -8.75 -27.93
C CYS A 182 -12.72 -8.57 -29.42
N SER A 183 -12.53 -7.32 -29.89
CA SER A 183 -11.93 -7.00 -31.21
C SER A 183 -10.41 -7.16 -31.25
N THR A 184 -9.82 -7.33 -32.44
CA THR A 184 -8.36 -7.35 -32.64
C THR A 184 -7.68 -6.11 -32.05
N THR A 185 -8.29 -4.93 -32.20
CA THR A 185 -7.77 -3.67 -31.64
C THR A 185 -7.77 -3.67 -30.12
N TYR A 186 -8.77 -4.29 -29.48
CA TYR A 186 -8.83 -4.44 -28.02
C TYR A 186 -7.64 -5.27 -27.50
N TRP A 187 -7.34 -6.39 -28.17
CA TRP A 187 -6.21 -7.24 -27.80
C TRP A 187 -4.86 -6.57 -28.04
N ILE A 188 -4.72 -5.81 -29.13
CA ILE A 188 -3.51 -5.02 -29.39
C ILE A 188 -3.28 -3.99 -28.28
N LEU A 189 -4.30 -3.22 -27.91
CA LEU A 189 -4.19 -2.22 -26.83
C LEU A 189 -3.89 -2.85 -25.46
N ASN A 190 -4.43 -4.06 -25.21
CA ASN A 190 -4.13 -4.81 -23.99
C ASN A 190 -2.68 -5.31 -23.99
N LEU A 191 -2.20 -5.86 -25.11
CA LEU A 191 -0.82 -6.32 -25.24
C LEU A 191 0.19 -5.17 -25.19
N LEU A 192 -0.17 -3.98 -25.67
CA LEU A 192 0.68 -2.78 -25.64
C LEU A 192 1.00 -2.29 -24.23
N GLN A 193 0.21 -2.66 -23.21
CA GLN A 193 0.52 -2.35 -21.81
C GLN A 193 1.75 -3.10 -21.30
N VAL A 194 1.99 -4.32 -21.81
CA VAL A 194 3.12 -5.17 -21.42
C VAL A 194 4.46 -4.53 -21.74
N PRO A 195 4.79 -4.13 -22.98
CA PRO A 195 6.09 -3.52 -23.29
C PRO A 195 6.28 -2.18 -22.58
N VAL A 196 5.23 -1.40 -22.33
CA VAL A 196 5.34 -0.14 -21.56
C VAL A 196 5.74 -0.43 -20.12
N ALA A 197 5.04 -1.36 -19.45
CA ALA A 197 5.32 -1.70 -18.06
C ALA A 197 6.67 -2.42 -17.90
N VAL A 198 6.92 -3.43 -18.75
CA VAL A 198 8.16 -4.23 -18.75
C VAL A 198 9.34 -3.36 -19.12
N GLY A 199 9.23 -2.51 -20.13
CA GLY A 199 10.30 -1.59 -20.53
C GLY A 199 10.69 -0.63 -19.41
N ALA A 200 9.72 0.01 -18.76
CA ALA A 200 9.99 0.93 -17.66
C ALA A 200 10.64 0.23 -16.46
N SER A 201 10.13 -0.94 -16.06
CA SER A 201 10.66 -1.68 -14.91
C SER A 201 12.01 -2.33 -15.22
N ALA A 202 12.21 -2.83 -16.44
CA ALA A 202 13.48 -3.41 -16.89
C ALA A 202 14.58 -2.35 -17.00
N TYR A 203 14.25 -1.14 -17.47
CA TYR A 203 15.19 -0.03 -17.48
C TYR A 203 15.73 0.27 -16.08
N GLU A 204 14.84 0.41 -15.10
CA GLU A 204 15.24 0.64 -13.70
C GLU A 204 15.99 -0.56 -13.12
N ALA A 205 15.54 -1.80 -13.40
CA ALA A 205 16.23 -3.01 -12.97
C ALA A 205 17.66 -3.11 -13.52
N VAL A 206 17.89 -2.72 -14.78
CA VAL A 206 19.22 -2.66 -15.39
C VAL A 206 20.09 -1.58 -14.74
N CYS A 207 19.51 -0.41 -14.45
CA CYS A 207 20.22 0.67 -13.74
C CYS A 207 20.64 0.26 -12.33
N LEU A 208 19.78 -0.47 -11.60
CA LEU A 208 20.08 -1.04 -10.29
C LEU A 208 21.13 -2.15 -10.36
N TYR A 209 21.05 -3.04 -11.35
CA TYR A 209 22.02 -4.13 -11.53
C TYR A 209 23.42 -3.63 -11.91
N LYS A 210 23.50 -2.62 -12.77
CA LYS A 210 24.77 -1.99 -13.18
C LYS A 210 25.36 -1.08 -12.09
N GLY A 211 24.66 -0.85 -10.98
CA GLY A 211 25.08 0.04 -9.91
C GLY A 211 25.03 1.54 -10.26
N THR A 212 24.39 1.90 -11.38
CA THR A 212 24.19 3.32 -11.76
C THR A 212 23.15 3.99 -10.86
N ARG A 213 22.23 3.20 -10.29
CA ARG A 213 21.32 3.59 -9.22
C ARG A 213 21.50 2.67 -8.03
N VAL A 214 21.37 3.23 -6.83
CA VAL A 214 21.47 2.50 -5.57
C VAL A 214 20.26 2.88 -4.74
N VAL A 215 19.58 1.88 -4.16
CA VAL A 215 18.47 2.10 -3.23
C VAL A 215 19.01 2.81 -1.99
N MET A 216 18.90 4.14 -1.99
CA MET A 216 19.51 5.02 -0.98
C MET A 216 18.89 4.81 0.41
N SER A 217 17.69 4.25 0.48
CA SER A 217 17.00 3.97 1.76
C SER A 217 17.54 2.76 2.54
N SER A 218 18.41 1.94 1.96
CA SER A 218 18.91 0.70 2.59
C SER A 218 19.93 0.92 3.73
N GLY A 219 20.38 2.16 3.98
CA GLY A 219 21.36 2.45 5.03
C GLY A 219 22.72 1.79 4.74
N GLU A 220 23.35 1.18 5.75
CA GLU A 220 24.69 0.55 5.65
C GLU A 220 24.69 -0.81 4.91
N ALA A 221 23.52 -1.39 4.65
CA ALA A 221 23.40 -2.65 3.92
C ALA A 221 23.40 -2.38 2.40
N VAL A 222 24.53 -2.58 1.73
CA VAL A 222 24.60 -2.58 0.26
C VAL A 222 23.83 -3.80 -0.26
N ILE A 223 22.61 -3.60 -0.76
CA ILE A 223 21.84 -4.67 -1.39
C ILE A 223 22.50 -5.02 -2.72
N THR A 224 23.12 -6.20 -2.79
CA THR A 224 23.64 -6.75 -4.04
C THR A 224 22.50 -7.37 -4.83
N TRP A 225 21.98 -6.63 -5.81
CA TRP A 225 20.85 -7.08 -6.62
C TRP A 225 21.27 -8.21 -7.56
N LYS A 226 20.80 -9.42 -7.31
CA LYS A 226 20.89 -10.52 -8.28
C LYS A 226 19.75 -10.43 -9.28
N VAL A 227 20.00 -10.80 -10.54
CA VAL A 227 18.98 -10.81 -11.61
C VAL A 227 17.74 -11.62 -11.21
N HIS A 228 17.93 -12.78 -10.58
CA HIS A 228 16.81 -13.61 -10.10
C HIS A 228 15.92 -12.88 -9.07
N GLN A 229 16.52 -12.09 -8.17
CA GLN A 229 15.76 -11.32 -7.19
C GLN A 229 14.95 -10.21 -7.86
N LEU A 230 15.55 -9.48 -8.80
CA LEU A 230 14.85 -8.44 -9.59
C LEU A 230 13.64 -9.02 -10.34
N ILE A 231 13.81 -10.17 -11.00
CA ILE A 231 12.72 -10.87 -11.67
C ILE A 231 11.64 -11.27 -10.66
N LEU A 232 12.03 -11.87 -9.53
CA LEU A 232 11.09 -12.23 -8.47
C LEU A 232 10.29 -11.03 -7.98
N TYR A 233 10.92 -9.87 -7.79
CA TYR A 233 10.24 -8.65 -7.37
C TYR A 233 9.27 -8.12 -8.41
N CYS A 234 9.61 -8.19 -9.70
CA CYS A 234 8.69 -7.85 -10.78
C CYS A 234 7.46 -8.77 -10.76
N CYS A 235 7.68 -10.08 -10.59
CA CYS A 235 6.59 -11.06 -10.44
C CYS A 235 5.73 -10.78 -9.20
N CYS A 236 6.35 -10.45 -8.05
CA CYS A 236 5.62 -10.02 -6.85
C CYS A 236 4.82 -8.74 -7.09
N GLY A 237 5.35 -7.79 -7.87
CA GLY A 237 4.65 -6.57 -8.27
C GLY A 237 3.39 -6.88 -9.09
N ILE A 238 3.49 -7.75 -10.10
CA ILE A 238 2.34 -8.20 -10.90
C ILE A 238 1.32 -8.90 -10.00
N LEU A 239 1.74 -9.85 -9.16
CA LEU A 239 0.86 -10.57 -8.24
C LEU A 239 0.16 -9.61 -7.27
N ALA A 240 0.90 -8.66 -6.71
CA ALA A 240 0.36 -7.62 -5.84
C ALA A 240 -0.67 -6.74 -6.57
N GLY A 241 -0.42 -6.47 -7.85
CA GLY A 241 -1.34 -5.78 -8.74
C GLY A 241 -2.63 -6.58 -8.99
N ILE A 242 -2.52 -7.88 -9.29
CA ILE A 242 -3.66 -8.77 -9.54
C ILE A 242 -4.54 -8.83 -8.30
N VAL A 243 -3.95 -9.18 -7.15
CA VAL A 243 -4.66 -9.28 -5.87
C VAL A 243 -5.22 -7.91 -5.47
N GLY A 244 -4.43 -6.86 -5.63
CA GLY A 244 -4.82 -5.50 -5.32
C GLY A 244 -6.01 -5.03 -6.17
N GLY A 245 -5.98 -5.26 -7.47
CA GLY A 245 -7.04 -4.95 -8.43
C GLY A 245 -8.31 -5.74 -8.17
N LEU A 246 -8.16 -7.06 -7.97
CA LEU A 246 -9.25 -8.01 -7.75
C LEU A 246 -10.03 -7.77 -6.45
N LEU A 247 -9.32 -7.43 -5.37
CA LEU A 247 -9.87 -7.45 -4.00
C LEU A 247 -10.05 -6.04 -3.40
N GLY A 248 -9.66 -4.97 -4.10
CA GLY A 248 -9.99 -3.63 -3.62
C GLY A 248 -9.09 -3.12 -2.48
N LEU A 249 -7.94 -3.75 -2.20
CA LEU A 249 -7.08 -3.44 -1.04
C LEU A 249 -5.97 -2.42 -1.31
N GLY A 250 -5.68 -2.15 -2.60
CA GLY A 250 -4.55 -1.31 -3.00
C GLY A 250 -3.22 -2.07 -2.90
N GLY A 251 -2.43 -2.13 -3.97
CA GLY A 251 -1.25 -3.01 -4.05
C GLY A 251 -0.16 -2.70 -3.01
N GLY A 252 -0.19 -1.51 -2.39
CA GLY A 252 0.72 -1.13 -1.30
C GLY A 252 0.62 -2.03 -0.06
N PHE A 253 -0.51 -2.71 0.16
CA PHE A 253 -0.66 -3.66 1.28
C PHE A 253 0.32 -4.84 1.18
N ILE A 254 0.63 -5.30 -0.03
CA ILE A 254 1.59 -6.39 -0.28
C ILE A 254 3.02 -5.86 -0.37
N LEU A 255 3.19 -4.65 -0.92
CA LEU A 255 4.50 -4.02 -1.05
C LEU A 255 5.14 -3.64 0.29
N GLY A 256 4.36 -3.22 1.29
CA GLY A 256 4.89 -2.84 2.60
C GLY A 256 5.71 -3.97 3.26
N PRO A 257 5.13 -5.17 3.45
CA PRO A 257 5.87 -6.34 3.93
C PRO A 257 7.06 -6.71 3.05
N LEU A 258 6.91 -6.65 1.72
CA LEU A 258 8.00 -6.96 0.77
C LEU A 258 9.20 -6.02 0.98
N PHE A 259 8.97 -4.72 1.16
CA PHE A 259 10.02 -3.75 1.46
C PHE A 259 10.69 -4.00 2.81
N LEU A 260 9.96 -4.52 3.80
CA LEU A 260 10.55 -4.86 5.09
C LEU A 260 11.41 -6.13 5.02
N GLU A 261 11.05 -7.08 4.16
CA GLU A 261 11.88 -8.27 3.85
C GLU A 261 13.17 -7.89 3.11
N LEU A 262 13.18 -6.74 2.40
CA LEU A 262 14.37 -6.12 1.81
C LEU A 262 15.26 -5.39 2.82
N GLY A 263 14.87 -5.30 4.09
CA GLY A 263 15.63 -4.59 5.13
C GLY A 263 15.43 -3.07 5.12
N ILE A 264 14.49 -2.55 4.32
CA ILE A 264 14.18 -1.12 4.26
C ILE A 264 13.52 -0.69 5.59
N PRO A 265 13.88 0.48 6.15
CA PRO A 265 13.26 0.98 7.37
C PRO A 265 11.72 1.05 7.27
N PRO A 266 10.98 0.73 8.35
CA PRO A 266 9.51 0.68 8.32
C PRO A 266 8.84 1.99 7.93
N GLN A 267 9.45 3.13 8.29
CA GLN A 267 8.92 4.45 7.96
C GLN A 267 8.97 4.72 6.44
N VAL A 268 10.08 4.33 5.79
CA VAL A 268 10.27 4.46 4.34
C VAL A 268 9.41 3.47 3.58
N SER A 269 9.43 2.20 3.99
CA SER A 269 8.58 1.15 3.41
C SER A 269 7.11 1.58 3.40
N SER A 270 6.59 2.10 4.52
CA SER A 270 5.21 2.59 4.59
C SER A 270 4.97 3.80 3.69
N ALA A 271 5.91 4.74 3.61
CA ALA A 271 5.76 5.92 2.77
C ALA A 271 5.78 5.56 1.28
N THR A 272 6.75 4.74 0.84
CA THR A 272 6.85 4.24 -0.54
C THR A 272 5.64 3.39 -0.92
N ALA A 273 5.17 2.51 -0.03
CA ALA A 273 4.00 1.67 -0.31
C ALA A 273 2.71 2.51 -0.45
N THR A 274 2.50 3.53 0.39
CA THR A 274 1.35 4.44 0.27
C THR A 274 1.45 5.34 -0.96
N PHE A 275 2.66 5.74 -1.35
CA PHE A 275 2.92 6.43 -2.60
C PHE A 275 2.58 5.57 -3.82
N VAL A 276 3.01 4.31 -3.87
CA VAL A 276 2.59 3.39 -4.95
C VAL A 276 1.07 3.11 -4.90
N MET A 277 0.50 3.10 -3.70
CA MET A 277 -0.94 2.90 -3.48
C MET A 277 -1.81 3.99 -4.13
N ILE A 278 -1.36 5.25 -4.17
CA ILE A 278 -2.15 6.35 -4.77
C ILE A 278 -2.38 6.13 -6.27
N PHE A 279 -1.31 5.81 -7.01
CA PHE A 279 -1.35 5.59 -8.47
C PHE A 279 -2.07 4.31 -8.84
N SER A 280 -1.85 3.26 -8.04
CA SER A 280 -2.49 1.97 -8.28
C SER A 280 -3.99 1.96 -7.99
N SER A 281 -4.40 2.60 -6.89
CA SER A 281 -5.82 2.75 -6.56
C SER A 281 -6.53 3.70 -7.52
N SER A 282 -5.92 4.81 -7.92
CA SER A 282 -6.52 5.76 -8.87
C SER A 282 -6.75 5.11 -10.23
N MET A 283 -5.78 4.31 -10.70
CA MET A 283 -5.92 3.54 -11.93
C MET A 283 -7.07 2.54 -11.85
N SER A 284 -7.17 1.81 -10.74
CA SER A 284 -8.28 0.87 -10.52
C SER A 284 -9.64 1.59 -10.47
N ALA A 285 -9.71 2.73 -9.78
CA ALA A 285 -10.92 3.53 -9.63
C ALA A 285 -11.44 4.02 -10.99
N ILE A 286 -10.53 4.48 -11.87
CA ILE A 286 -10.88 4.88 -13.23
C ILE A 286 -11.36 3.67 -14.05
N GLN A 287 -10.69 2.52 -13.98
CA GLN A 287 -11.14 1.31 -14.68
C GLN A 287 -12.54 0.87 -14.23
N TYR A 288 -12.82 0.87 -12.93
CA TYR A 288 -14.16 0.55 -12.43
C TYR A 288 -15.22 1.59 -12.78
N TYR A 289 -14.83 2.86 -12.89
CA TYR A 289 -15.70 3.92 -13.38
C TYR A 289 -16.08 3.72 -14.85
N LEU A 290 -15.10 3.38 -15.69
CA LEU A 290 -15.33 3.06 -17.11
C LEU A 290 -16.25 1.83 -17.26
N LEU A 291 -16.13 0.85 -16.37
CA LEU A 291 -17.00 -0.32 -16.29
C LEU A 291 -18.37 -0.03 -15.65
N ARG A 292 -18.69 1.22 -15.31
CA ARG A 292 -19.95 1.66 -14.67
C ARG A 292 -20.32 0.86 -13.40
N ARG A 293 -19.33 0.40 -12.64
CA ARG A 293 -19.53 -0.52 -11.50
C ARG A 293 -19.99 0.14 -10.20
N PHE A 294 -20.09 1.46 -10.14
CA PHE A 294 -20.56 2.17 -8.95
C PHE A 294 -21.17 3.54 -9.30
N PRO A 295 -22.09 4.04 -8.46
CA PRO A 295 -22.64 5.38 -8.59
C PRO A 295 -21.62 6.45 -8.13
N VAL A 296 -21.29 7.39 -9.01
CA VAL A 296 -20.28 8.45 -8.78
C VAL A 296 -20.56 9.30 -7.53
N PRO A 297 -21.80 9.75 -7.24
CA PRO A 297 -22.05 10.61 -6.08
C PRO A 297 -21.66 9.96 -4.75
N TYR A 298 -21.97 8.67 -4.57
CA TYR A 298 -21.60 7.94 -3.38
C TYR A 298 -20.08 7.78 -3.28
N ALA A 299 -19.41 7.46 -4.39
CA ALA A 299 -17.95 7.34 -4.40
C ALA A 299 -17.27 8.65 -4.02
N LEU A 300 -17.70 9.80 -4.55
CA LEU A 300 -17.15 11.11 -4.18
C LEU A 300 -17.36 11.42 -2.69
N TYR A 301 -18.53 11.13 -2.16
CA TYR A 301 -18.80 11.28 -0.73
C TYR A 301 -17.84 10.43 0.13
N PHE A 302 -17.69 9.14 -0.21
CA PHE A 302 -16.79 8.25 0.53
C PHE A 302 -15.31 8.62 0.36
N VAL A 303 -14.90 9.15 -0.80
CA VAL A 303 -13.55 9.70 -1.00
C VAL A 303 -13.32 10.84 -0.03
N ALA A 304 -14.22 11.81 0.05
CA ALA A 304 -14.09 12.97 0.95
C ALA A 304 -13.98 12.53 2.42
N VAL A 305 -14.87 11.64 2.86
CA VAL A 305 -14.84 11.08 4.22
C VAL A 305 -13.54 10.33 4.49
N ALA A 306 -13.08 9.49 3.55
CA ALA A 306 -11.84 8.73 3.69
C ALA A 306 -10.60 9.62 3.74
N THR A 307 -10.55 10.69 2.93
CA THR A 307 -9.47 11.68 2.95
C THR A 307 -9.41 12.41 4.28
N VAL A 308 -10.53 12.91 4.80
CA VAL A 308 -10.58 13.58 6.11
C VAL A 308 -10.19 12.63 7.24
N ALA A 309 -10.75 11.41 7.23
CA ALA A 309 -10.41 10.38 8.20
C ALA A 309 -8.92 10.00 8.16
N ALA A 310 -8.31 9.95 6.98
CA ALA A 310 -6.88 9.69 6.84
C ALA A 310 -6.02 10.84 7.40
N LEU A 311 -6.36 12.10 7.11
CA LEU A 311 -5.65 13.27 7.65
C LEU A 311 -5.70 13.30 9.20
N VAL A 312 -6.90 13.15 9.76
CA VAL A 312 -7.10 13.09 11.22
C VAL A 312 -6.40 11.87 11.80
N GLY A 313 -6.54 10.71 11.15
CA GLY A 313 -5.94 9.45 11.55
C GLY A 313 -4.42 9.51 11.64
N GLN A 314 -3.74 10.11 10.66
CA GLN A 314 -2.28 10.29 10.70
C GLN A 314 -1.83 11.12 11.91
N HIS A 315 -2.58 12.17 12.24
CA HIS A 315 -2.27 13.03 13.38
C HIS A 315 -2.49 12.30 14.72
N VAL A 316 -3.62 11.60 14.84
CA VAL A 316 -3.99 10.82 16.04
C VAL A 316 -3.00 9.67 16.24
N VAL A 317 -2.68 8.91 15.20
CA VAL A 317 -1.75 7.76 15.28
C VAL A 317 -0.38 8.21 15.79
N ARG A 318 0.17 9.32 15.29
CA ARG A 318 1.46 9.86 15.80
C ARG A 318 1.38 10.25 17.27
N LYS A 319 0.29 10.90 17.68
CA LYS A 319 0.07 11.26 19.08
C LYS A 319 -0.01 10.01 19.95
N ILE A 320 -0.72 8.98 19.50
CA ILE A 320 -0.79 7.68 20.19
C ILE A 320 0.60 7.03 20.27
N ILE A 321 1.39 7.03 19.20
CA ILE A 321 2.77 6.51 19.21
C ILE A 321 3.61 7.22 20.27
N SER A 322 3.51 8.55 20.35
CA SER A 322 4.26 9.35 21.32
C SER A 322 3.85 9.07 22.78
N ILE A 323 2.58 8.75 23.02
CA ILE A 323 2.05 8.45 24.36
C ILE A 323 2.37 7.01 24.78
N VAL A 324 2.12 6.04 23.90
CA VAL A 324 2.24 4.61 24.17
C VAL A 324 3.72 4.17 24.14
N GLY A 325 4.56 4.87 23.37
CA GLY A 325 6.00 4.61 23.28
C GLY A 325 6.33 3.18 22.82
N ARG A 326 5.41 2.55 22.07
CA ARG A 326 5.50 1.19 21.49
C ARG A 326 4.72 1.17 20.18
N ALA A 327 5.37 0.89 19.06
CA ALA A 327 4.73 0.77 17.76
C ALA A 327 3.95 -0.56 17.63
N SER A 328 4.37 -1.59 18.37
CA SER A 328 3.74 -2.91 18.40
C SER A 328 2.24 -2.90 18.73
N VAL A 329 1.77 -1.97 19.58
CA VAL A 329 0.35 -1.84 19.94
C VAL A 329 -0.53 -1.53 18.72
N ILE A 330 -0.05 -0.69 17.80
CA ILE A 330 -0.80 -0.33 16.59
C ILE A 330 -0.92 -1.53 15.66
N ILE A 331 0.15 -2.31 15.54
CA ILE A 331 0.14 -3.54 14.72
C ILE A 331 -0.91 -4.52 15.28
N PHE A 332 -1.00 -4.67 16.60
CA PHE A 332 -2.03 -5.51 17.22
C PHE A 332 -3.46 -4.99 16.98
N VAL A 333 -3.69 -3.68 17.11
CA VAL A 333 -5.01 -3.08 16.80
C VAL A 333 -5.38 -3.32 15.34
N LEU A 334 -4.46 -3.08 14.40
CA LEU A 334 -4.70 -3.33 12.98
C LEU A 334 -4.99 -4.81 12.70
N ALA A 335 -4.19 -5.73 13.24
CA ALA A 335 -4.41 -7.18 13.09
C ALA A 335 -5.79 -7.60 13.63
N PHE A 336 -6.18 -7.08 14.80
CA PHE A 336 -7.50 -7.34 15.39
C PHE A 336 -8.63 -6.81 14.50
N THR A 337 -8.53 -5.58 14.00
CA THR A 337 -9.57 -5.00 13.11
C THR A 337 -9.71 -5.76 11.80
N ILE A 338 -8.61 -6.24 11.20
CA ILE A 338 -8.64 -7.08 10.00
C ILE A 338 -9.28 -8.43 10.31
N PHE A 339 -8.97 -9.03 11.46
CA PHE A 339 -9.57 -10.29 11.89
C PHE A 339 -11.09 -10.19 12.08
N VAL A 340 -11.56 -9.16 12.79
CA VAL A 340 -13.01 -8.91 12.97
C VAL A 340 -13.68 -8.66 11.62
N SER A 341 -13.00 -7.94 10.71
CA SER A 341 -13.48 -7.74 9.34
C SER A 341 -13.60 -9.07 8.58
N ALA A 342 -12.65 -9.99 8.74
CA ALA A 342 -12.68 -11.32 8.13
C ALA A 342 -13.85 -12.16 8.64
N LEU A 343 -14.08 -12.17 9.96
CA LEU A 343 -15.18 -12.93 10.57
C LEU A 343 -16.55 -12.38 10.15
N THR A 344 -16.70 -11.06 10.13
CA THR A 344 -17.96 -10.42 9.73
C THR A 344 -18.24 -10.61 8.23
N LEU A 345 -17.25 -10.39 7.35
CA LEU A 345 -17.40 -10.69 5.92
C LEU A 345 -17.64 -12.18 5.67
N GLY A 346 -17.00 -13.06 6.44
CA GLY A 346 -17.23 -14.50 6.39
C GLY A 346 -18.67 -14.86 6.72
N GLY A 347 -19.19 -14.38 7.85
CA GLY A 347 -20.56 -14.66 8.28
C GLY A 347 -21.60 -14.15 7.28
N PHE A 348 -21.50 -12.87 6.89
CA PHE A 348 -22.45 -12.28 5.95
C PHE A 348 -22.32 -12.84 4.53
N GLY A 349 -21.09 -13.08 4.06
CA GLY A 349 -20.83 -13.62 2.73
C GLY A 349 -21.38 -15.04 2.57
N ILE A 350 -21.22 -15.89 3.58
CA ILE A 350 -21.79 -17.24 3.58
C ILE A 350 -23.32 -17.17 3.61
N ALA A 351 -23.90 -16.33 4.49
CA ALA A 351 -25.35 -16.18 4.59
C ALA A 351 -25.98 -15.69 3.27
N ASP A 352 -25.37 -14.69 2.63
CA ASP A 352 -25.83 -14.15 1.35
C ASP A 352 -25.72 -15.20 0.23
N THR A 353 -24.61 -15.94 0.18
CA THR A 353 -24.41 -17.02 -0.80
C THR A 353 -25.49 -18.10 -0.66
N ILE A 354 -25.80 -18.53 0.57
CA ILE A 354 -26.86 -19.51 0.83
C ILE A 354 -28.23 -18.97 0.41
N ARG A 355 -28.51 -17.69 0.69
CA ARG A 355 -29.76 -17.03 0.29
C ARG A 355 -29.92 -17.02 -1.24
N ARG A 356 -28.87 -16.65 -1.98
CA ARG A 356 -28.89 -16.62 -3.45
C ARG A 356 -29.06 -17.99 -4.09
N ILE A 357 -28.49 -19.03 -3.47
CA ILE A 357 -28.71 -20.44 -3.89
C ILE A 357 -30.19 -20.83 -3.68
N LYS A 358 -30.80 -20.45 -2.55
CA LYS A 358 -32.22 -20.72 -2.27
C LYS A 358 -33.16 -19.98 -3.23
N GLU A 359 -32.78 -18.77 -3.64
CA GLU A 359 -33.55 -17.95 -4.59
C GLU A 359 -33.33 -18.38 -6.05
N GLY A 360 -32.48 -19.38 -6.33
CA GLY A 360 -32.22 -19.88 -7.69
C GLY A 360 -31.48 -18.89 -8.59
N GLN A 361 -30.76 -17.92 -8.02
CA GLN A 361 -30.02 -16.92 -8.79
C GLN A 361 -28.79 -17.52 -9.48
N TYR A 362 -28.38 -16.94 -10.60
CA TYR A 362 -27.16 -17.37 -11.31
C TYR A 362 -25.91 -17.07 -10.47
N MET A 363 -25.16 -18.13 -10.13
CA MET A 363 -23.94 -18.08 -9.31
C MET A 363 -22.65 -18.30 -10.13
N GLY A 364 -22.76 -18.25 -11.46
CA GLY A 364 -21.67 -18.53 -12.38
C GLY A 364 -20.80 -17.32 -12.71
N PHE A 365 -19.93 -17.49 -13.71
CA PHE A 365 -19.03 -16.45 -14.18
C PHE A 365 -19.76 -15.47 -15.12
N ASP A 366 -19.46 -14.19 -15.00
CA ASP A 366 -19.98 -13.19 -15.93
C ASP A 366 -19.16 -13.23 -17.24
N ASN A 367 -19.81 -12.96 -18.37
CA ASN A 367 -19.13 -12.93 -19.68
C ASN A 367 -18.71 -11.51 -20.05
N ILE A 368 -17.40 -11.28 -20.23
CA ILE A 368 -16.86 -9.96 -20.62
C ILE A 368 -17.39 -9.53 -21.99
N CYS A 369 -17.57 -10.46 -22.94
CA CYS A 369 -17.99 -10.11 -24.30
C CYS A 369 -19.50 -9.86 -24.44
N ALA A 370 -20.28 -9.99 -23.35
CA ALA A 370 -21.72 -9.67 -23.35
C ALA A 370 -22.00 -8.20 -23.01
N TYR A 371 -21.02 -7.47 -22.48
CA TYR A 371 -21.14 -6.03 -22.22
C TYR A 371 -20.81 -5.26 -23.50
N SER A 372 -21.85 -4.82 -24.24
CA SER A 372 -21.66 -3.83 -25.29
C SER A 372 -21.35 -2.45 -24.68
N PRO A 373 -20.45 -1.65 -25.27
CA PRO A 373 -20.12 -0.31 -24.78
C PRO A 373 -21.31 0.66 -24.74
#